data_AF-A0A7S9DYY6-F1
#
_entry.id   AF-A0A7S9DYY6-F1
#
_cell.length_a   1.000
_cell.length_b   1.000
_cell.length_c   1.000
_cell.angle_alpha   90.00
_cell.angle_beta   90.00
_cell.angle_gamma   90.00
#
_symmetry.space_group_name_H-M   'P 1'
#
loop_
_entity.id
_entity.type
_entity.pdbx_description
1 polymer ?
#
loop_
_entity_poly.entity_id
_entity_poly.type
_entity_poly.pdbx_seq_one_letter_code
_entity_poly.pdbx_strand_id
1 'polypeptide(L)'
;MASQLEDQHQIALIDWSHRQKLPTSPTVKKGAFVSDYLFHIPNGGKRGKLEAVRFKRMGVKAGVSDLFLPVPLHSFSGLWVELKAPFIDSKDKNYPSKDQREWLDKMSVAGFAVAVCYGWLEAKDIICNYLVGKA
;
A
#
# COMPACT_ATOMS: atom_id res chain seq x y z
N MET A 1 -8.04 1.65 -18.58
CA MET A 1 -8.70 0.38 -18.20
C MET A 1 -8.17 -0.09 -16.85
N ALA A 2 -7.12 -0.92 -16.76
CA ALA A 2 -6.66 -1.46 -15.46
C ALA A 2 -6.15 -0.41 -14.46
N SER A 3 -5.36 0.59 -14.89
CA SER A 3 -4.87 1.63 -13.96
C SER A 3 -5.97 2.53 -13.41
N GLN A 4 -6.96 2.90 -14.23
CA GLN A 4 -8.13 3.66 -13.78
C GLN A 4 -9.01 2.86 -12.80
N LEU A 5 -9.06 1.53 -12.97
CA LEU A 5 -9.76 0.66 -12.03
C LEU A 5 -8.98 0.55 -10.70
N GLU A 6 -7.66 0.39 -10.76
CA GLU A 6 -6.77 0.42 -9.59
C GLU A 6 -6.94 1.74 -8.80
N ASP A 7 -6.99 2.89 -9.49
CA ASP A 7 -7.28 4.21 -8.88
C ASP A 7 -8.63 4.22 -8.15
N GLN A 8 -9.69 3.67 -8.74
CA GLN A 8 -11.02 3.59 -8.10
C GLN A 8 -11.00 2.73 -6.84
N HIS A 9 -10.29 1.60 -6.87
CA HIS A 9 -10.12 0.76 -5.68
C HIS A 9 -9.28 1.47 -4.61
N GLN A 10 -8.23 2.20 -4.99
CA GLN A 10 -7.45 2.96 -4.03
C GLN A 10 -8.29 4.06 -3.37
N ILE A 11 -9.06 4.81 -4.15
CA ILE A 11 -9.99 5.84 -3.63
C ILE A 11 -10.98 5.21 -2.66
N ALA A 12 -11.63 4.10 -3.02
CA ALA A 12 -12.58 3.42 -2.15
C ALA A 12 -11.94 2.95 -0.83
N LEU A 13 -10.69 2.47 -0.88
CA LEU A 13 -9.94 2.06 0.31
C LEU A 13 -9.66 3.27 1.23
N ILE A 14 -9.19 4.39 0.65
CA ILE A 14 -8.92 5.61 1.40
C ILE A 14 -10.21 6.16 2.02
N ASP A 15 -11.31 6.21 1.27
CA ASP A 15 -12.63 6.63 1.76
C ASP A 15 -13.09 5.78 2.95
N TRP A 16 -12.88 4.46 2.89
CA TRP A 16 -13.17 3.57 4.01
C TRP A 16 -12.25 3.84 5.21
N SER A 17 -10.97 4.11 4.98
CA SER A 17 -9.97 4.30 6.04
C SER A 17 -10.28 5.48 6.96
N HIS A 18 -11.04 6.48 6.48
CA HIS A 18 -11.57 7.59 7.27
C HIS A 18 -12.59 7.17 8.33
N ARG A 19 -13.15 5.95 8.24
CA ARG A 19 -14.15 5.40 9.17
C ARG A 19 -13.58 4.31 10.08
N GLN A 20 -12.38 3.80 9.78
CA GLN A 20 -11.72 2.76 10.58
C GLN A 20 -10.82 3.40 11.62
N LYS A 21 -11.08 3.13 12.91
CA LYS A 21 -10.18 3.57 13.98
C LYS A 21 -8.95 2.68 14.07
N LEU A 22 -7.81 3.29 14.40
CA LEU A 22 -6.64 2.56 14.83
C LEU A 22 -6.84 2.04 16.27
N PRO A 23 -6.20 0.91 16.63
CA PRO A 23 -6.23 0.41 18.00
C PRO A 23 -5.55 1.41 18.94
N THR A 24 -5.93 1.36 20.22
CA THR A 24 -5.21 2.13 21.24
C THR A 24 -3.84 1.49 21.44
N SER A 25 -2.78 2.27 21.23
CA SER A 25 -1.39 1.86 21.39
C SER A 25 -0.56 3.05 21.89
N PRO A 26 0.53 2.85 22.66
CA PRO A 26 1.46 3.93 23.01
C PRO A 26 2.03 4.67 21.79
N THR A 27 2.05 4.04 20.62
CA THR A 27 2.61 4.57 19.37
C THR A 27 1.57 5.27 18.47
N VAL A 28 0.30 5.35 18.89
CA VAL A 28 -0.81 5.88 18.09
C VAL A 28 -1.55 6.97 18.85
N LYS A 29 -1.86 8.09 18.16
CA LYS A 29 -2.68 9.15 18.75
C LYS A 29 -4.06 8.61 19.11
N LYS A 30 -4.50 8.81 20.36
CA LYS A 30 -5.81 8.36 20.85
C LYS A 30 -6.93 8.85 19.93
N GLY A 31 -7.75 7.92 19.47
CA GLY A 31 -8.91 8.21 18.61
C GLY A 31 -8.59 8.43 17.13
N ALA A 32 -7.33 8.22 16.70
CA ALA A 32 -6.94 8.32 15.29
C ALA A 32 -7.64 7.28 14.42
N PHE A 33 -7.85 7.67 13.16
CA PHE A 33 -8.33 6.82 12.09
C PHE A 33 -7.17 6.29 11.26
N VAL A 34 -7.40 5.21 10.51
CA VAL A 34 -6.40 4.64 9.60
C VAL A 34 -5.94 5.69 8.58
N SER A 35 -6.87 6.51 8.06
CA SER A 35 -6.56 7.60 7.14
C SER A 35 -5.58 8.64 7.67
N ASP A 36 -5.43 8.78 8.99
CA ASP A 36 -4.51 9.77 9.59
C ASP A 36 -3.05 9.36 9.38
N TYR A 37 -2.80 8.07 9.10
CA TYR A 37 -1.47 7.50 8.95
C TYR A 37 -1.27 6.76 7.61
N LEU A 38 -2.33 6.23 6.99
CA LEU A 38 -2.25 5.56 5.69
C LEU A 38 -2.13 6.61 4.58
N PHE A 39 -1.07 6.55 3.77
CA PHE A 39 -0.89 7.47 2.66
C PHE A 39 -0.40 6.79 1.40
N HIS A 40 -0.68 7.45 0.27
CA HIS A 40 -0.22 7.04 -1.04
C HIS A 40 1.18 7.59 -1.37
N ILE A 41 2.04 6.77 -1.96
CA ILE A 41 3.36 7.13 -2.47
C ILE A 41 3.32 7.04 -4.01
N PRO A 42 3.22 8.18 -4.72
CA PRO A 42 3.07 8.20 -6.17
C PRO A 42 4.41 7.99 -6.90
N ASN A 43 5.11 6.89 -6.63
CA ASN A 43 6.40 6.62 -7.27
C ASN A 43 6.27 6.14 -8.72
N GLY A 44 5.12 5.56 -9.08
CA GLY A 44 4.74 5.23 -10.46
C GLY A 44 4.30 6.44 -11.30
N GLY A 45 3.85 6.18 -12.53
CA GLY A 45 3.24 7.18 -13.42
C GLY A 45 4.10 7.66 -14.58
N LYS A 46 3.44 8.15 -15.64
CA LYS A 46 4.09 8.73 -16.81
C LYS A 46 4.69 10.09 -16.46
N ARG A 47 5.97 10.27 -16.79
CA ARG A 47 6.72 11.51 -16.58
C ARG A 47 7.62 11.77 -17.79
N GLY A 48 8.02 13.03 -17.97
CA GLY A 48 9.02 13.37 -18.97
C GLY A 48 10.38 12.73 -18.65
N LYS A 49 11.21 12.47 -19.67
CA LYS A 49 12.52 11.82 -19.47
C LYS A 49 13.41 12.56 -18.47
N LEU A 50 13.51 13.89 -18.59
CA LEU A 50 14.32 14.73 -17.70
C LEU A 50 13.82 14.69 -16.25
N GLU A 51 12.50 14.72 -16.07
CA GLU A 51 11.87 14.62 -14.75
C GLU A 51 12.12 13.26 -14.12
N ALA A 52 11.98 12.17 -14.88
CA ALA A 52 12.26 10.82 -14.40
C ALA A 52 13.72 10.65 -13.95
N VAL A 53 14.69 11.22 -14.68
CA VAL A 53 16.11 11.22 -14.28
C VAL A 53 16.31 12.02 -12.99
N ARG A 54 15.73 13.23 -12.90
CA ARG A 54 15.80 14.06 -11.69
C ARG A 54 15.22 13.33 -10.48
N PHE A 55 14.04 12.71 -10.61
CA PHE A 55 13.39 11.97 -9.52
C PHE A 55 14.15 10.74 -9.08
N LYS A 56 14.74 9.97 -10.01
CA LYS A 56 15.66 8.88 -9.64
C LYS A 56 16.86 9.40 -8.84
N ARG A 57 17.43 10.56 -9.21
CA ARG A 57 18.51 11.21 -8.44
C ARG A 57 18.05 11.71 -7.07
N MET A 58 16.79 12.10 -6.94
CA MET A 58 16.17 12.47 -5.65
C MET A 58 15.79 11.25 -4.79
N GLY A 59 15.99 10.03 -5.28
CA GLY A 59 15.75 8.81 -4.52
C GLY A 59 14.43 8.10 -4.81
N VAL A 60 13.68 8.49 -5.85
CA VAL A 60 12.54 7.68 -6.30
C VAL A 60 13.03 6.30 -6.73
N LYS A 61 12.42 5.27 -6.15
CA LYS A 61 12.72 3.87 -6.44
C LYS A 61 11.58 3.26 -7.24
N ALA A 62 11.92 2.49 -8.27
CA ALA A 62 10.94 1.71 -9.01
C ALA A 62 10.35 0.62 -8.10
N GLY A 63 9.06 0.36 -8.26
CA GLY A 63 8.36 -0.72 -7.57
C GLY A 63 8.04 -0.49 -6.09
N VAL A 64 8.31 0.70 -5.53
CA VAL A 64 7.78 1.04 -4.20
C VAL A 64 6.27 0.94 -4.23
N SER A 65 5.71 0.20 -3.27
CA SER A 65 4.27 0.01 -3.16
C SER A 65 3.53 1.32 -2.95
N ASP A 66 2.33 1.39 -3.51
CA ASP A 66 1.54 2.62 -3.55
C ASP A 66 1.04 3.05 -2.17
N LEU A 67 0.84 2.14 -1.22
CA LEU A 67 0.27 2.46 0.10
C LEU A 67 1.19 2.03 1.24
N PHE A 68 1.34 2.93 2.21
CA PHE A 68 2.10 2.67 3.43
C PHE A 68 1.32 3.13 4.67
N LEU A 69 1.24 2.25 5.66
CA LEU A 69 0.73 2.52 7.00
C LEU A 69 1.90 2.43 8.01
N PRO A 70 2.52 3.56 8.40
CA PRO A 70 3.68 3.62 9.28
C PRO A 70 3.29 3.50 10.76
N VAL A 71 2.49 2.50 11.11
CA VAL A 71 2.00 2.30 12.48
C VAL A 71 2.55 0.97 13.00
N PRO A 72 3.54 0.98 13.90
CA PRO A 72 4.11 -0.24 14.44
C PRO A 72 3.10 -0.98 15.32
N LEU A 73 2.78 -2.22 14.96
CA LEU A 73 1.84 -3.10 15.67
C LEU A 73 2.32 -4.55 15.57
N HIS A 74 2.07 -5.34 16.62
CA HIS A 74 2.24 -6.80 16.63
C HIS A 74 3.60 -7.30 16.11
N SER A 75 4.68 -6.60 16.48
CA SER A 75 6.08 -6.88 16.08
C SER A 75 6.48 -6.44 14.67
N PHE A 76 5.58 -5.80 13.92
CA PHE A 76 5.90 -5.20 12.63
C PHE A 76 6.17 -3.70 12.78
N SER A 77 7.09 -3.19 11.96
CA SER A 77 7.45 -1.76 11.92
C SER A 77 6.40 -0.89 11.21
N GLY A 78 5.44 -1.51 10.54
CA GLY A 78 4.42 -0.88 9.70
C GLY A 78 3.91 -1.88 8.66
N LEU A 79 2.94 -1.46 7.86
CA LEU A 79 2.32 -2.26 6.80
C LEU A 79 2.47 -1.58 5.43
N TRP A 80 3.02 -2.32 4.47
CA TRP A 80 3.02 -1.97 3.05
C TRP A 80 1.90 -2.72 2.32
N VAL A 81 1.15 -2.01 1.49
CA VAL A 81 0.12 -2.60 0.63
C VAL A 81 0.40 -2.25 -0.83
N GLU A 82 0.64 -3.28 -1.64
CA GLU A 82 0.66 -3.21 -3.09
C GLU A 82 -0.76 -3.51 -3.60
N LEU A 83 -1.49 -2.47 -4.01
CA LEU A 83 -2.86 -2.63 -4.49
C LEU A 83 -2.85 -2.87 -6.01
N LYS A 84 -3.53 -3.93 -6.44
CA LYS A 84 -3.77 -4.24 -7.85
C LYS A 84 -5.26 -4.18 -8.17
N ALA A 85 -5.60 -3.94 -9.44
CA ALA A 85 -6.97 -4.15 -9.90
C ALA A 85 -7.39 -5.63 -9.74
N PRO A 86 -8.65 -5.91 -9.34
CA PRO A 86 -9.18 -7.27 -9.31
C PRO A 86 -9.03 -7.98 -10.65
N PHE A 87 -8.94 -9.32 -10.61
CA PHE A 87 -9.08 -10.15 -11.80
C PHE A 87 -10.55 -10.21 -12.20
N ILE A 88 -10.86 -9.78 -13.43
CA ILE A 88 -12.17 -9.89 -14.06
C ILE A 88 -12.23 -11.19 -14.86
N ASP A 89 -11.15 -11.52 -15.58
CA ASP A 89 -11.02 -12.78 -16.31
C ASP A 89 -9.59 -13.36 -16.26
N SER A 90 -9.42 -14.56 -16.82
CA SER A 90 -8.15 -15.30 -16.78
C SER A 90 -7.03 -14.72 -17.66
N LYS A 91 -7.31 -13.71 -18.49
CA LYS A 91 -6.34 -13.04 -19.36
C LYS A 91 -5.75 -11.79 -18.72
N ASP A 92 -6.30 -11.33 -17.59
CA ASP A 92 -5.80 -10.17 -16.86
C ASP A 92 -4.35 -10.36 -16.41
N LYS A 93 -3.55 -9.31 -16.57
CA LYS A 93 -2.12 -9.28 -16.22
C LYS A 93 -1.86 -8.32 -15.06
N ASN A 94 -2.69 -8.40 -14.02
CA ASN A 94 -2.68 -7.48 -12.87
C ASN A 94 -1.67 -7.89 -11.78
N TYR A 95 -0.75 -8.80 -12.08
CA TYR A 95 0.29 -9.20 -11.13
C TYR A 95 1.29 -8.09 -10.84
N PRO A 96 1.90 -8.07 -9.64
CA PRO A 96 3.02 -7.17 -9.36
C PRO A 96 4.14 -7.34 -10.39
N SER A 97 4.82 -6.25 -10.72
CA SER A 97 6.04 -6.26 -11.52
C SER A 97 7.20 -6.92 -10.75
N LYS A 98 8.33 -7.17 -11.45
CA LYS A 98 9.54 -7.69 -10.81
C LYS A 98 10.04 -6.75 -9.71
N ASP A 99 10.10 -5.46 -9.99
CA ASP A 99 10.59 -4.45 -9.04
C ASP A 99 9.67 -4.33 -7.82
N GLN A 100 8.36 -4.47 -7.99
CA GLN A 100 7.40 -4.49 -6.87
C GLN A 100 7.58 -5.71 -5.96
N ARG A 101 7.78 -6.90 -6.54
CA ARG A 101 8.11 -8.09 -5.74
C ARG A 101 9.40 -7.92 -4.96
N GLU A 102 10.44 -7.40 -5.61
CA GLU A 102 11.73 -7.15 -4.95
C GLU A 102 11.62 -6.09 -3.85
N TRP A 103 10.78 -5.07 -4.02
CA TRP A 103 10.49 -4.09 -2.98
C TRP A 103 9.80 -4.73 -1.77
N LEU A 104 8.75 -5.51 -1.99
CA LEU A 104 8.00 -6.18 -0.92
C LEU A 104 8.91 -7.17 -0.15
N ASP A 105 9.75 -7.92 -0.85
CA ASP A 105 10.74 -8.81 -0.23
C ASP A 105 11.71 -8.04 0.67
N LYS A 106 12.28 -6.93 0.19
CA LYS A 106 13.15 -6.05 0.99
C LYS A 106 12.44 -5.52 2.25
N MET A 107 11.18 -5.09 2.12
CA MET A 107 10.41 -4.57 3.25
C MET A 107 10.07 -5.67 4.26
N SER A 108 9.76 -6.88 3.79
CA SER A 108 9.53 -8.03 4.66
C SER A 108 10.78 -8.38 5.46
N VAL A 109 11.95 -8.48 4.81
CA VAL A 109 13.24 -8.71 5.48
C VAL A 109 13.59 -7.59 6.47
N ALA A 110 13.19 -6.35 6.18
CA ALA A 110 13.36 -5.21 7.07
C ALA A 110 12.37 -5.16 8.24
N GLY A 111 11.50 -6.17 8.42
CA GLY A 111 10.57 -6.28 9.55
C GLY A 111 9.26 -5.52 9.38
N PHE A 112 8.83 -5.25 8.15
CA PHE A 112 7.49 -4.74 7.85
C PHE A 112 6.52 -5.87 7.47
N ALA A 113 5.25 -5.68 7.80
CA ALA A 113 4.20 -6.47 7.18
C ALA A 113 4.05 -6.01 5.72
N VAL A 114 3.83 -6.94 4.81
CA VAL A 114 3.70 -6.65 3.38
C VAL A 114 2.54 -7.47 2.79
N ALA A 115 1.76 -6.87 1.91
CA ALA A 115 0.68 -7.57 1.23
C ALA A 115 0.50 -7.07 -0.20
N VAL A 116 0.16 -8.01 -1.09
CA VAL A 116 -0.40 -7.71 -2.42
C VAL A 116 -1.90 -7.95 -2.33
N CYS A 117 -2.70 -6.95 -2.68
CA CYS A 117 -4.16 -7.02 -2.57
C CYS A 117 -4.80 -6.74 -3.92
N TYR A 118 -5.77 -7.55 -4.33
CA TYR A 118 -6.52 -7.39 -5.57
C TYR A 118 -7.88 -6.75 -5.28
N GLY A 119 -7.87 -5.41 -5.27
CA GLY A 119 -9.02 -4.58 -4.98
C GLY A 119 -9.15 -4.18 -3.51
N TRP A 120 -9.97 -3.16 -3.29
CA TRP A 120 -10.09 -2.45 -2.01
C TRP A 120 -10.64 -3.31 -0.87
N LEU A 121 -11.51 -4.29 -1.14
CA LEU A 121 -12.07 -5.16 -0.10
C LEU A 121 -11.01 -6.06 0.53
N GLU A 122 -10.13 -6.64 -0.29
CA GLU A 122 -9.01 -7.45 0.20
C GLU A 122 -8.02 -6.59 0.99
N ALA A 123 -7.66 -5.41 0.47
CA ALA A 123 -6.78 -4.47 1.18
C ALA A 123 -7.37 -4.03 2.52
N LYS A 124 -8.68 -3.77 2.57
CA LYS A 124 -9.42 -3.47 3.80
C LYS A 124 -9.32 -4.61 4.81
N ASP A 125 -9.51 -5.86 4.37
CA ASP A 125 -9.42 -7.04 5.25
C ASP A 125 -7.99 -7.25 5.75
N ILE A 126 -6.97 -7.06 4.91
CA ILE A 126 -5.56 -7.09 5.32
C ILE A 126 -5.25 -6.02 6.37
N ILE A 127 -5.68 -4.77 6.16
CA ILE A 127 -5.49 -3.70 7.14
C ILE A 127 -6.18 -4.08 8.44
N CYS A 128 -7.44 -4.53 8.41
CA CYS A 128 -8.15 -4.98 9.61
C CYS A 128 -7.41 -6.10 10.35
N ASN A 129 -6.91 -7.11 9.64
CA ASN A 129 -6.11 -8.19 10.22
C ASN A 129 -4.83 -7.66 10.84
N TYR A 130 -4.14 -6.74 10.17
CA TYR A 130 -2.96 -6.06 10.72
C TYR A 130 -3.27 -5.31 12.02
N LEU A 131 -4.39 -4.58 12.09
CA LEU A 131 -4.76 -3.85 13.30
C LEU A 131 -4.99 -4.78 14.51
N VAL A 132 -5.46 -6.01 14.29
CA VAL A 132 -5.79 -6.97 15.37
C VAL A 132 -4.76 -8.09 15.56
N GLY A 133 -3.64 -8.07 14.83
CA GLY A 133 -2.54 -9.02 15.00
C GLY A 133 -2.78 -10.39 14.34
N LYS A 134 -3.47 -10.39 13.19
CA LYS A 134 -3.74 -11.58 12.36
C LYS A 134 -3.12 -11.48 10.96
N ALA A 135 -2.20 -10.54 10.77
CA ALA A 135 -1.47 -10.34 9.51
C ALA A 135 -0.25 -11.26 9.42
#